data_AF-A0A498EV74-F1
#
_entry.id   AF-A0A498EV74-F1
#
_cell.length_a   1.000
_cell.length_b   1.000
_cell.length_c   1.000
_cell.angle_alpha   90.00
_cell.angle_beta   90.00
_cell.angle_gamma   90.00
#
_symmetry.space_group_name_H-M   'P 1'
#
loop_
_entity.id
_entity.type
_entity.pdbx_description
1 polymer ?
#
loop_
_entity_poly.entity_id
_entity_poly.type
_entity_poly.pdbx_seq_one_letter_code
_entity_poly.pdbx_strand_id
1 'polypeptide(L)'
;FKRDPATGALLTVDTEFGRTSRYHVTAWTPDGDRRHVATVATEKPAYMHSFALTPRYVVLTEFPLRLDPRRFLKPGRQPAFIEQFEWEPGRGTRIVVIDRTTGAVVADPVTEPVFGFHHVNAFERDGGTEVVFDLETVPDATTIDSLYLENV
;
A
#
# COMPACT_ATOMS: atom_id res chain seq x y z
N PHE A 1 4.30 -8.51 -5.16
CA PHE A 1 3.32 -9.61 -5.08
C PHE A 1 3.37 -10.26 -3.69
N LYS A 2 2.24 -10.76 -3.19
CA LYS A 2 2.18 -11.71 -2.05
C LYS A 2 1.48 -12.99 -2.51
N ARG A 3 2.04 -14.15 -2.12
CA ARG A 3 1.46 -15.46 -2.45
C ARG A 3 0.58 -15.92 -1.30
N ASP A 4 -0.66 -16.26 -1.62
CA ASP A 4 -1.56 -16.95 -0.71
C ASP A 4 -1.09 -18.41 -0.55
N PRO A 5 -0.70 -18.85 0.65
CA PRO A 5 -0.20 -20.20 0.86
C PRO A 5 -1.29 -21.27 0.74
N ALA A 6 -2.56 -20.93 0.96
CA ALA A 6 -3.67 -21.90 0.92
C ALA A 6 -4.14 -22.16 -0.51
N THR A 7 -4.21 -21.11 -1.34
CA THR A 7 -4.73 -21.19 -2.71
C THR A 7 -3.64 -21.17 -3.78
N GLY A 8 -2.42 -20.77 -3.43
CA GLY A 8 -1.34 -20.52 -4.37
C GLY A 8 -1.50 -19.23 -5.19
N ALA A 9 -2.59 -18.48 -5.02
CA ALA A 9 -2.86 -17.26 -5.77
C ALA A 9 -1.85 -16.15 -5.44
N LEU A 10 -1.48 -15.36 -6.45
CA LEU A 10 -0.61 -14.20 -6.31
C LEU A 10 -1.44 -12.93 -6.28
N LEU A 11 -1.25 -12.10 -5.26
CA LEU A 11 -1.90 -10.80 -5.14
C LEU A 11 -0.90 -9.67 -5.37
N THR A 12 -1.37 -8.61 -5.99
CA THR A 12 -0.61 -7.37 -6.19
C THR A 12 -1.50 -6.16 -6.00
N VAL A 13 -0.84 -5.03 -5.75
CA VAL A 13 -1.46 -3.71 -5.65
C VAL A 13 -0.80 -2.83 -6.69
N ASP A 14 -1.61 -2.28 -7.59
CA ASP A 14 -1.17 -1.39 -8.66
C ASP A 14 -1.74 0.01 -8.42
N THR A 15 -1.00 1.06 -8.78
CA THR A 15 -1.47 2.45 -8.67
C THR A 15 -1.80 2.99 -10.06
N GLU A 16 -3.06 3.34 -10.28
CA GLU A 16 -3.54 4.11 -11.43
C GLU A 16 -3.49 5.60 -11.10
N PHE A 17 -2.86 6.39 -11.97
CA PHE A 17 -2.86 7.84 -11.86
C PHE A 17 -3.96 8.47 -12.73
N GLY A 18 -4.75 9.36 -12.14
CA GLY A 18 -5.82 10.06 -12.84
C GLY A 18 -6.22 11.34 -12.12
N ARG A 19 -7.37 11.94 -12.51
CA ARG A 19 -7.96 13.07 -11.76
C ARG A 19 -8.25 12.69 -10.30
N THR A 20 -8.65 11.44 -10.12
CA THR A 20 -8.65 10.73 -8.84
C THR A 20 -7.85 9.47 -9.10
N SER A 21 -6.73 9.33 -8.40
CA SER A 21 -5.88 8.13 -8.51
C SER A 21 -6.55 6.96 -7.78
N ARG A 22 -6.12 5.74 -8.09
CA ARG A 22 -6.73 4.52 -7.57
C ARG A 22 -5.67 3.47 -7.27
N TYR A 23 -5.88 2.73 -6.19
CA TYR A 23 -5.19 1.47 -5.93
C TYR A 23 -6.05 0.33 -6.42
N HIS A 24 -5.50 -0.55 -7.25
CA HIS A 24 -6.16 -1.76 -7.69
C HIS A 24 -5.52 -2.97 -7.02
N VAL A 25 -6.33 -3.73 -6.31
CA VAL A 25 -5.93 -5.05 -5.82
C VAL A 25 -6.31 -6.07 -6.90
N THR A 26 -5.35 -6.85 -7.36
CA THR A 26 -5.55 -7.89 -8.37
C THR A 26 -5.01 -9.23 -7.87
N ALA A 27 -5.73 -10.32 -8.14
CA ALA A 27 -5.33 -11.68 -7.79
C ALA A 27 -5.17 -12.55 -9.04
N TRP A 28 -4.11 -13.35 -9.09
CA TRP A 28 -3.79 -14.27 -10.19
C TRP A 28 -3.81 -15.69 -9.64
N THR A 29 -4.63 -16.57 -10.20
CA THR A 29 -4.65 -17.98 -9.79
C THR A 29 -3.44 -18.71 -10.37
N PRO A 30 -3.03 -19.86 -9.80
CA PRO A 30 -1.98 -20.70 -10.39
C PRO A 30 -2.25 -21.11 -11.83
N ASP A 31 -3.52 -21.22 -12.23
CA ASP A 31 -3.96 -21.61 -13.57
C ASP A 31 -3.92 -20.45 -14.58
N GLY A 32 -3.54 -19.24 -14.15
CA GLY A 32 -3.36 -18.06 -14.98
C GLY A 32 -4.57 -17.12 -15.03
N ASP A 33 -5.65 -17.42 -14.32
CA ASP A 33 -6.82 -16.53 -14.27
C ASP A 33 -6.52 -15.27 -13.46
N ARG A 34 -6.79 -14.11 -14.06
CA ARG A 34 -6.65 -12.82 -13.41
C ARG A 34 -7.99 -12.26 -13.00
N ARG A 35 -8.13 -11.97 -11.71
CA ARG A 35 -9.33 -11.35 -11.12
C ARG A 35 -9.00 -10.00 -10.50
N HIS A 36 -9.78 -8.98 -10.86
CA HIS A 36 -9.80 -7.71 -10.12
C HIS A 36 -10.52 -7.93 -8.79
N VAL A 37 -9.88 -7.57 -7.67
CA VAL A 37 -10.40 -7.77 -6.32
C VAL A 37 -11.11 -6.51 -5.83
N ALA A 38 -10.42 -5.37 -5.87
CA ALA A 38 -10.94 -4.13 -5.32
C ALA A 38 -10.26 -2.91 -5.95
N THR A 39 -10.96 -1.78 -5.89
CA THR A 39 -10.44 -0.46 -6.25
C THR A 39 -10.64 0.49 -5.08
N VAL A 40 -9.57 1.14 -4.63
CA VAL A 40 -9.60 2.15 -3.55
C VAL A 40 -9.16 3.49 -4.13
N ALA A 41 -10.01 4.51 -4.04
CA ALA A 41 -9.69 5.84 -4.52
C ALA A 41 -8.72 6.57 -3.57
N THR A 42 -7.85 7.40 -4.14
CA THR A 42 -6.96 8.30 -3.40
C THR A 42 -6.69 9.56 -4.23
N GLU A 43 -6.59 10.71 -3.56
CA GLU A 43 -6.24 11.96 -4.26
C GLU A 43 -4.73 12.08 -4.50
N LYS A 44 -3.94 11.62 -3.53
CA LYS A 44 -2.48 11.65 -3.55
C LYS A 44 -1.93 10.28 -3.15
N PRO A 45 -1.52 9.44 -4.13
CA PRO A 45 -1.01 8.11 -3.83
C PRO A 45 0.19 8.14 -2.88
N ALA A 46 0.14 7.34 -1.82
CA ALA A 46 1.29 7.00 -1.00
C ALA A 46 2.28 6.07 -1.70
N TYR A 47 3.55 6.22 -1.33
CA TYR A 47 4.56 5.19 -1.57
C TYR A 47 4.30 3.99 -0.65
N MET A 48 3.86 2.88 -1.23
CA MET A 48 3.65 1.61 -0.51
C MET A 48 4.54 0.53 -1.13
N HIS A 49 5.63 0.21 -0.44
CA HIS A 49 6.58 -0.81 -0.94
C HIS A 49 6.04 -2.24 -0.79
N SER A 50 5.17 -2.46 0.20
CA SER A 50 4.49 -3.74 0.41
C SER A 50 3.10 -3.54 1.01
N PHE A 51 2.35 -4.62 1.15
CA PHE A 51 1.02 -4.66 1.76
C PHE A 51 0.89 -5.92 2.64
N ALA A 52 -0.12 -5.98 3.50
CA ALA A 52 -0.40 -7.16 4.33
C ALA A 52 -1.49 -8.05 3.70
N LEU A 53 -1.40 -9.36 3.92
CA LEU A 53 -2.33 -10.36 3.38
C LEU A 53 -2.67 -11.37 4.47
N THR A 54 -3.97 -11.55 4.73
CA THR A 54 -4.53 -12.62 5.56
C THR A 54 -5.36 -13.58 4.70
N PRO A 55 -5.91 -14.68 5.26
CA PRO A 55 -6.84 -15.54 4.53
C PRO A 55 -8.00 -14.77 3.87
N ARG A 56 -8.60 -13.79 4.57
CA ARG A 56 -9.78 -13.04 4.12
C ARG A 56 -9.51 -11.60 3.70
N TYR A 57 -8.42 -10.99 4.14
CA TYR A 57 -8.22 -9.55 3.96
C TYR A 57 -6.92 -9.20 3.24
N VAL A 58 -6.99 -8.12 2.46
CA VAL A 58 -5.81 -7.36 2.01
C VAL A 58 -5.79 -6.06 2.81
N VAL A 59 -4.62 -5.73 3.37
CA VAL A 59 -4.43 -4.51 4.16
C VAL A 59 -3.46 -3.60 3.43
N LEU A 60 -3.94 -2.42 3.03
CA LEU A 60 -3.11 -1.36 2.48
C LEU A 60 -2.72 -0.39 3.59
N THR A 61 -1.42 -0.14 3.74
CA THR A 61 -0.89 0.81 4.73
C THR A 61 -0.43 2.06 3.99
N GLU A 62 -1.33 3.05 3.91
CA GLU A 62 -1.16 4.27 3.12
C GLU A 62 -0.40 5.33 3.95
N PHE A 63 0.92 5.19 4.00
CA PHE A 63 1.84 6.09 4.73
C PHE A 63 1.70 7.56 4.30
N PRO A 64 2.01 8.54 5.16
CA PRO A 64 1.98 9.96 4.80
C PRO A 64 3.14 10.40 3.88
N LEU A 65 3.79 9.50 3.14
CA LEU A 65 4.74 9.82 2.08
C LEU A 65 4.02 9.79 0.72
N ARG A 66 3.61 10.96 0.20
CA ARG A 66 2.61 11.07 -0.87
C ARG A 66 3.16 11.73 -2.14
N LEU A 67 2.60 11.34 -3.27
CA LEU A 67 2.87 11.91 -4.58
C LEU A 67 1.70 12.79 -5.03
N ASP A 68 1.97 14.00 -5.52
CA ASP A 68 0.99 14.79 -6.26
C ASP A 68 0.99 14.36 -7.74
N PRO A 69 -0.10 13.71 -8.25
CA PRO A 69 -0.15 13.23 -9.63
C PRO A 69 -0.01 14.35 -10.68
N ARG A 70 -0.44 15.58 -10.35
CA ARG A 70 -0.36 16.74 -11.27
C ARG A 70 1.08 17.20 -11.47
N ARG A 71 1.88 17.14 -10.40
CA ARG A 71 3.32 17.41 -10.44
C ARG A 71 4.05 16.26 -11.12
N PHE A 72 3.73 15.02 -10.75
CA PHE A 72 4.37 13.81 -11.26
C PHE A 72 4.22 13.62 -12.77
N LEU A 73 3.02 13.82 -13.31
CA LEU A 73 2.74 13.61 -14.73
C LEU A 73 2.99 14.85 -15.60
N LYS A 74 3.60 15.90 -15.04
CA LYS A 74 3.89 17.12 -15.79
C LYS A 74 4.94 16.84 -16.89
N PRO A 75 4.71 17.23 -18.16
CA PRO A 75 5.70 17.08 -19.22
C PRO A 75 7.01 17.84 -18.91
N GLY A 76 8.14 17.31 -19.38
CA GLY A 76 9.45 17.94 -19.29
C GLY A 76 10.42 17.21 -18.37
N ARG A 77 11.56 17.84 -18.07
CA ARG A 77 12.56 17.29 -17.14
C ARG A 77 12.00 17.34 -15.73
N GLN A 78 11.81 16.16 -15.13
CA GLN A 78 11.36 16.02 -13.76
C GLN A 78 12.51 15.54 -12.85
N PRO A 79 12.43 15.77 -11.53
CA PRO A 79 13.29 15.11 -10.53
C PRO A 79 13.16 13.59 -10.59
N ALA A 80 14.03 12.86 -9.91
CA ALA A 80 13.90 11.40 -9.82
C ALA A 80 12.59 10.99 -9.12
N PHE A 81 12.11 9.77 -9.37
CA PHE A 81 10.79 9.31 -8.89
C PHE A 81 10.56 9.58 -7.39
N ILE A 82 11.51 9.21 -6.55
CA ILE A 82 11.35 9.32 -5.09
C ILE A 82 11.45 10.77 -4.59
N GLU A 83 12.21 11.63 -5.27
CA GLU A 83 12.36 13.06 -4.95
C GLU A 83 11.08 13.87 -5.16
N GLN A 84 10.04 13.25 -5.75
CA GLN A 84 8.75 13.88 -5.98
C GLN A 84 7.72 13.54 -4.91
N PHE A 85 8.05 12.64 -3.97
CA PHE A 85 7.21 12.34 -2.82
C PHE A 85 7.45 13.36 -1.70
N GLU A 86 6.38 13.70 -0.99
CA GLU A 86 6.40 14.65 0.11
C GLU A 86 5.85 13.99 1.38
N TRP A 87 6.52 14.23 2.51
CA TRP A 87 6.06 13.78 3.82
C TRP A 87 4.99 14.73 4.37
N GLU A 88 3.77 14.23 4.54
CA GLU A 88 2.57 14.96 4.98
C GLU A 88 2.03 14.38 6.32
N PRO A 89 2.76 14.52 7.45
CA PRO A 89 2.44 13.80 8.70
C PRO A 89 1.07 14.15 9.29
N GLY A 90 0.55 15.34 9.00
CA GLY A 90 -0.79 15.76 9.41
C GLY A 90 -1.93 14.90 8.84
N ARG A 91 -1.66 14.03 7.86
CA ARG A 91 -2.62 13.04 7.34
C ARG A 91 -2.64 11.73 8.13
N GLY A 92 -1.63 11.47 8.96
CA GLY A 92 -1.44 10.18 9.63
C GLY A 92 -1.15 9.04 8.64
N THR A 93 -1.17 7.80 9.17
CA THR A 93 -1.08 6.58 8.36
C THR A 93 -2.47 5.97 8.25
N ARG A 94 -3.01 5.87 7.04
CA ARG A 94 -4.35 5.31 6.78
C ARG A 94 -4.24 3.81 6.51
N ILE A 95 -5.05 3.00 7.17
CA ILE A 95 -5.04 1.54 7.06
C ILE A 95 -6.33 1.08 6.37
N VAL A 96 -6.25 0.66 5.11
CA VAL A 96 -7.43 0.22 4.35
C VAL A 96 -7.52 -1.31 4.38
N VAL A 97 -8.54 -1.84 5.05
CA VAL A 97 -8.79 -3.27 5.14
C VAL A 97 -9.86 -3.67 4.13
N ILE A 98 -9.49 -4.54 3.21
CA ILE A 98 -10.32 -4.96 2.07
C ILE A 98 -10.65 -6.45 2.23
N ASP A 99 -11.93 -6.81 2.27
CA ASP A 99 -12.36 -8.20 2.15
C ASP A 99 -12.07 -8.68 0.72
N ARG A 100 -11.12 -9.61 0.58
CA ARG A 100 -10.61 -10.02 -0.74
C ARG A 100 -11.56 -10.93 -1.51
N THR A 101 -12.67 -11.34 -0.91
CA THR A 101 -13.72 -12.13 -1.56
C THR A 101 -14.76 -11.22 -2.19
N THR A 102 -15.23 -10.24 -1.43
CA THR A 102 -16.29 -9.29 -1.85
C THR A 102 -15.75 -8.03 -2.53
N GLY A 103 -14.48 -7.68 -2.27
CA GLY A 103 -13.87 -6.43 -2.72
C GLY A 103 -14.24 -5.20 -1.88
N ALA A 104 -15.03 -5.38 -0.81
CA ALA A 104 -15.47 -4.29 0.04
C ALA A 104 -14.36 -3.81 0.98
N VAL A 105 -14.25 -2.50 1.17
CA VAL A 105 -13.49 -1.91 2.28
C VAL A 105 -14.32 -2.11 3.56
N VAL A 106 -13.79 -2.87 4.50
CA VAL A 106 -14.49 -3.23 5.76
C VAL A 106 -14.00 -2.42 6.96
N ALA A 107 -12.81 -1.82 6.87
CA ALA A 107 -12.28 -0.87 7.85
C ALA A 107 -11.31 0.11 7.18
N ASP A 108 -11.24 1.33 7.71
CA ASP A 108 -10.39 2.41 7.20
C ASP A 108 -9.91 3.38 8.30
N PRO A 109 -9.26 2.89 9.39
CA PRO A 109 -8.77 3.78 10.44
C PRO A 109 -7.54 4.58 10.00
N VAL A 110 -7.31 5.68 10.69
CA VAL A 110 -6.10 6.49 10.58
C VAL A 110 -5.36 6.46 11.92
N THR A 111 -4.07 6.15 11.89
CA THR A 111 -3.18 6.13 13.05
C THR A 111 -2.20 7.30 13.03
N GLU A 112 -1.38 7.40 14.08
CA GLU A 112 -0.22 8.28 14.09
C GLU A 112 0.68 8.05 12.86
N PRO A 113 1.34 9.10 12.35
CA PRO A 113 2.19 9.00 11.17
C PRO A 113 3.42 8.15 11.48
N VAL A 114 3.63 7.14 10.63
CA VAL A 114 4.81 6.27 10.63
C VAL A 114 5.17 5.95 9.20
N PHE A 115 6.38 5.44 8.95
CA PHE A 115 6.78 4.95 7.64
C PHE A 115 7.38 3.56 7.76
N GLY A 116 7.25 2.74 6.72
CA GLY A 116 7.79 1.39 6.65
C GLY A 116 7.87 0.90 5.21
N PHE A 117 8.67 -0.13 4.95
CA PHE A 117 8.82 -0.72 3.63
C PHE A 117 8.17 -2.12 3.55
N HIS A 118 8.27 -2.96 4.57
CA HIS A 118 8.10 -4.41 4.54
C HIS A 118 7.18 -4.95 5.63
N HIS A 119 5.91 -5.13 5.29
CA HIS A 119 5.00 -5.93 6.13
C HIS A 119 5.59 -7.32 6.37
N VAL A 120 5.79 -7.66 7.65
CA VAL A 120 6.38 -8.92 8.11
C VAL A 120 5.37 -10.05 7.94
N ASN A 121 4.21 -9.95 8.61
CA ASN A 121 3.14 -10.93 8.51
C ASN A 121 1.77 -10.29 8.81
N ALA A 122 0.69 -11.00 8.51
CA ALA A 122 -0.66 -10.63 8.93
C ALA A 122 -1.53 -11.86 9.15
N PHE A 123 -2.45 -11.79 10.11
CA PHE A 123 -3.39 -12.85 10.43
C PHE A 123 -4.66 -12.30 11.09
N GLU A 124 -5.68 -13.15 11.15
CA GLU A 124 -6.97 -12.82 11.73
C GLU A 124 -7.10 -13.43 13.14
N ARG A 125 -7.75 -12.70 14.05
CA ARG A 125 -8.13 -13.16 15.39
C ARG A 125 -9.65 -13.04 15.59
N ASP A 126 -10.13 -13.60 16.69
CA ASP A 126 -11.53 -13.49 17.12
C ASP A 126 -12.56 -13.89 16.05
N GLY A 127 -12.27 -14.98 15.33
CA GLY A 127 -13.16 -15.47 14.27
C GLY A 127 -13.20 -14.59 13.01
N GLY A 128 -12.17 -13.75 12.80
CA GLY A 128 -12.05 -12.90 11.61
C GLY A 128 -12.55 -11.47 11.80
N THR A 129 -12.87 -11.06 13.03
CA THR A 129 -13.29 -9.69 13.35
C THR A 129 -12.14 -8.77 13.74
N GLU A 130 -10.99 -9.32 14.10
CA GLU A 130 -9.75 -8.56 14.35
C GLU A 130 -8.70 -8.95 13.32
N VAL A 131 -8.02 -7.96 12.74
CA VAL A 131 -6.87 -8.14 11.85
C VAL A 131 -5.63 -7.65 12.56
N VAL A 132 -4.64 -8.53 12.70
CA VAL A 132 -3.32 -8.21 13.23
C VAL A 132 -2.32 -8.26 12.08
N PHE A 133 -1.52 -7.22 11.92
CA PHE A 133 -0.40 -7.23 10.98
C PHE A 133 0.83 -6.62 11.63
N ASP A 134 1.97 -7.23 11.32
CA ASP A 134 3.28 -6.81 11.78
C ASP A 134 3.97 -6.06 10.66
N LEU A 135 4.53 -4.89 10.97
CA LEU A 135 5.18 -3.99 10.03
C LEU A 135 6.42 -3.42 10.69
N GLU A 136 7.54 -3.39 9.99
CA GLU A 136 8.70 -2.65 10.45
C GLU A 136 8.47 -1.16 10.23
N THR A 137 8.72 -0.36 11.26
CA THR A 137 8.45 1.08 11.18
C THR A 137 9.68 1.88 11.57
N VAL A 138 9.84 2.99 10.85
CA VAL A 138 10.68 4.13 11.22
C VAL A 138 9.78 5.35 11.47
N PRO A 139 10.25 6.35 12.23
CA PRO A 139 9.42 7.51 12.58
C PRO A 139 8.94 8.32 11.38
N ASP A 140 9.74 8.41 10.33
CA ASP A 140 9.43 9.20 9.14
C ASP A 140 10.17 8.70 7.88
N ALA A 141 9.89 9.35 6.75
CA ALA A 141 10.46 8.98 5.46
C ALA A 141 11.93 9.38 5.25
N THR A 142 12.58 10.09 6.19
CA THR A 142 14.00 10.51 6.04
C THR A 142 14.96 9.33 5.92
N THR A 143 14.54 8.13 6.36
CA THR A 143 15.31 6.90 6.16
C THR A 143 15.61 6.63 4.69
N ILE A 144 14.77 7.06 3.75
CA ILE A 144 15.04 6.93 2.31
C ILE A 144 16.37 7.60 1.92
N ASP A 145 16.65 8.78 2.46
CA ASP A 145 17.87 9.53 2.14
C ASP A 145 19.12 8.80 2.65
N SER A 146 19.01 8.12 3.80
CA SER A 146 20.10 7.30 4.34
C SER A 146 20.48 6.10 3.46
N LEU A 147 19.63 5.70 2.51
CA LEU A 147 19.87 4.58 1.60
C LEU A 147 20.54 5.00 0.27
N TYR A 148 20.86 6.27 0.08
CA TYR A 148 21.64 6.72 -1.08
C TYR A 148 23.08 6.19 -1.02
N LEU A 149 23.65 5.86 -2.19
CA LEU A 149 25.01 5.28 -2.29
C LEU A 149 26.12 6.19 -1.75
N GLU A 150 25.90 7.51 -1.72
CA GLU A 150 26.86 8.47 -1.16
C GLU A 150 26.97 8.41 0.37
N ASN A 151 26.02 7.74 1.04
CA ASN A 151 25.93 7.61 2.49
C ASN A 151 26.45 6.25 3.01
N VAL A 152 27.05 5.41 2.13
CA VAL A 152 27.56 4.06 2.45
C VAL A 152 29.07 3.97 2.26
#